data_AF-A0A2E7D070-F1
#
_entry.id   AF-A0A2E7D070-F1
#
_cell.length_a   1.000
_cell.length_b   1.000
_cell.length_c   1.000
_cell.angle_alpha   90.00
_cell.angle_beta   90.00
_cell.angle_gamma   90.00
#
_symmetry.space_group_name_H-M   'P 1'
#
loop_
_entity.id
_entity.type
_entity.pdbx_description
1 polymer ?
#
loop_
_entity_poly.entity_id
_entity_poly.type
_entity_poly.pdbx_seq_one_letter_code
_entity_poly.pdbx_strand_id
1 'polypeptide(L)'
;MRILPILCLIFSLGIIDHQAAHAANPGLIELAADGDLYQGRVYARDTDSVWLIERDSQIYEVDLADVTKFRKLQPKFDFFSPADMRAQLVAELGNKYDYAASTHFLVCGPKGEAKESCDVLEDIYRTCFRYLTVRGFQIKQPKRSLDRHHLSQPK
;
A
#
# COMPACT_ATOMS: atom_id res chain seq x y z
N MET A 1 -40.04 0.21 -61.10
CA MET A 1 -39.39 1.50 -61.40
C MET A 1 -40.09 2.60 -60.62
N ARG A 2 -39.54 2.98 -59.45
CA ARG A 2 -39.79 4.24 -58.75
C ARG A 2 -38.80 4.32 -57.58
N ILE A 3 -37.87 5.25 -57.71
CA ILE A 3 -36.72 5.53 -56.85
C ILE A 3 -37.14 6.69 -55.94
N LEU A 4 -36.88 6.63 -54.62
CA LEU A 4 -36.80 7.78 -53.71
C LEU A 4 -35.97 7.36 -52.46
N PRO A 5 -35.32 8.28 -51.73
CA PRO A 5 -33.88 8.22 -51.51
C PRO A 5 -33.50 8.17 -50.01
N ILE A 6 -32.29 7.70 -49.75
CA ILE A 6 -31.31 8.23 -48.79
C ILE A 6 -31.90 8.95 -47.58
N LEU A 7 -32.17 8.18 -46.51
CA LEU A 7 -32.13 8.70 -45.15
C LEU A 7 -30.80 8.23 -44.53
N CYS A 8 -29.75 9.02 -44.74
CA CYS A 8 -28.49 8.93 -43.99
C CYS A 8 -28.79 9.25 -42.52
N LEU A 9 -29.15 8.23 -41.75
CA LEU A 9 -29.27 8.33 -40.32
C LEU A 9 -27.85 8.32 -39.75
N ILE A 10 -27.28 9.52 -39.62
CA ILE A 10 -26.00 9.78 -38.97
C ILE A 10 -26.18 9.36 -37.51
N PHE A 11 -25.76 8.13 -37.21
CA PHE A 11 -25.64 7.63 -35.84
C PHE A 11 -24.43 8.34 -35.25
N SER A 12 -24.66 9.50 -34.63
CA SER A 12 -23.66 10.22 -33.87
C SER A 12 -23.15 9.30 -32.76
N LEU A 13 -21.95 8.76 -32.98
CA LEU A 13 -21.19 8.00 -32.01
C LEU A 13 -20.91 8.93 -30.83
N GLY A 14 -21.73 8.83 -29.78
CA GLY A 14 -21.49 9.51 -28.52
C GLY A 14 -20.18 8.99 -27.95
N ILE A 15 -19.11 9.77 -28.07
CA ILE A 15 -17.88 9.55 -27.32
C ILE A 15 -18.27 9.84 -25.87
N ILE A 16 -18.58 8.79 -25.12
CA ILE A 16 -18.72 8.86 -23.67
C ILE A 16 -17.32 9.21 -23.17
N ASP A 17 -17.11 10.49 -22.92
CA ASP A 17 -15.91 11.01 -22.29
C ASP A 17 -15.90 10.47 -20.86
N HIS A 18 -15.25 9.33 -20.67
CA HIS A 18 -15.08 8.72 -19.36
C HIS A 18 -14.01 9.54 -18.65
N GLN A 19 -14.43 10.65 -18.03
CA GLN A 19 -13.63 11.39 -17.07
C GLN A 19 -13.20 10.39 -15.99
N ALA A 20 -11.97 9.89 -16.12
CA ALA A 20 -11.32 9.10 -15.11
C ALA A 20 -11.12 10.04 -13.93
N ALA A 21 -12.04 9.99 -12.96
CA ALA A 21 -11.87 10.66 -11.69
C ALA A 21 -10.50 10.23 -11.13
N HIS A 22 -9.56 11.17 -11.05
CA HIS A 22 -8.31 10.96 -10.36
C HIS A 22 -8.67 10.56 -8.93
N ALA A 23 -8.52 9.27 -8.61
CA ALA A 23 -8.61 8.79 -7.25
C ALA A 23 -7.56 9.56 -6.44
N ALA A 24 -8.01 10.58 -5.70
CA ALA A 24 -7.16 11.35 -4.81
C ALA A 24 -6.41 10.35 -3.94
N ASN A 25 -5.08 10.41 -3.92
CA ASN A 25 -4.27 9.56 -3.06
C ASN A 25 -4.78 9.78 -1.63
N PRO A 26 -5.44 8.79 -1.00
CA PRO A 26 -6.16 9.04 0.23
C PRO A 26 -5.13 9.43 1.29
N GLY A 27 -5.34 10.61 1.87
CA GLY A 27 -4.48 11.14 2.92
C GLY A 27 -4.54 10.29 4.18
N LEU A 28 -3.72 10.64 5.17
CA LEU A 28 -3.80 10.03 6.48
C LEU A 28 -5.10 10.46 7.16
N ILE A 29 -5.88 9.48 7.60
CA ILE A 29 -7.11 9.65 8.37
C ILE A 29 -6.97 8.99 9.73
N GLU A 30 -7.87 9.35 10.63
CA GLU A 30 -8.06 8.77 11.94
C GLU A 30 -9.53 8.40 12.11
N LEU A 31 -9.77 7.21 12.64
CA LEU A 31 -11.08 6.70 13.06
C LEU A 31 -11.04 6.41 14.55
N ALA A 32 -12.10 6.80 15.26
CA ALA A 32 -12.35 6.31 16.61
C ALA A 32 -13.49 5.30 16.55
N ALA A 33 -13.23 4.04 16.91
CA ALA A 33 -14.21 2.95 16.90
C ALA A 33 -13.93 1.99 18.07
N ASP A 34 -14.99 1.49 18.72
CA ASP A 34 -14.91 0.60 19.89
C ASP A 34 -13.95 1.07 21.01
N GLY A 35 -13.83 2.40 21.19
CA GLY A 35 -12.91 2.99 22.17
C GLY A 35 -11.45 3.07 21.73
N ASP A 36 -11.09 2.47 20.60
CA ASP A 36 -9.76 2.52 19.99
C ASP A 36 -9.63 3.65 18.97
N LEU A 37 -8.38 4.03 18.70
CA LEU A 37 -8.00 5.01 17.68
C LEU A 37 -7.17 4.33 16.61
N TYR A 38 -7.70 4.29 15.40
CA TYR A 38 -7.03 3.76 14.22
C TYR A 38 -6.57 4.91 13.33
N GLN A 39 -5.30 4.90 12.92
CA GLN A 39 -4.78 5.89 11.98
C GLN A 39 -4.31 5.19 10.71
N GLY A 40 -4.47 5.78 9.54
CA GLY A 40 -4.03 5.12 8.31
C GLY A 40 -4.58 5.77 7.06
N ARG A 41 -4.33 5.15 5.91
CA ARG A 41 -5.10 5.46 4.71
C ARG A 41 -6.10 4.34 4.45
N VAL A 42 -7.21 4.66 3.79
CA VAL A 42 -8.13 3.65 3.29
C VAL A 42 -7.40 2.74 2.31
N TYR A 43 -7.27 1.48 2.66
CA TYR A 43 -6.69 0.42 1.85
C TYR A 43 -7.78 -0.21 0.97
N ALA A 44 -8.90 -0.56 1.58
CA ALA A 44 -10.11 -1.07 0.94
C ALA A 44 -11.33 -0.65 1.77
N ARG A 45 -12.52 -0.77 1.21
CA ARG A 45 -13.79 -0.62 1.94
C ARG A 45 -14.89 -1.40 1.25
N ASP A 46 -15.91 -1.76 2.01
CA ASP A 46 -17.21 -2.14 1.50
C ASP A 46 -18.31 -1.29 2.16
N THR A 47 -19.49 -1.87 2.40
CA THR A 47 -20.64 -1.16 2.99
C THR A 47 -20.58 -1.13 4.50
N ASP A 48 -19.99 -2.17 5.11
CA ASP A 48 -20.02 -2.40 6.55
C ASP A 48 -18.63 -2.18 7.16
N SER A 49 -17.56 -2.46 6.41
CA SER A 49 -16.18 -2.39 6.88
C SER A 49 -15.30 -1.43 6.08
N VAL A 50 -14.33 -0.85 6.76
CA VAL A 50 -13.18 -0.17 6.14
C VAL A 50 -11.87 -0.78 6.60
N TRP A 51 -11.00 -1.10 5.64
CA TRP A 51 -9.65 -1.54 5.93
C TRP A 51 -8.71 -0.33 5.87
N LEU A 52 -8.07 -0.02 6.99
CA LEU A 52 -7.02 0.99 7.06
C LEU A 52 -5.66 0.33 6.99
N ILE A 53 -4.76 0.89 6.18
CA ILE A 53 -3.34 0.55 6.22
C ILE A 53 -2.57 1.66 6.93
N GLU A 54 -1.86 1.28 7.99
CA GLU A 54 -0.99 2.14 8.78
C GLU A 54 0.32 2.45 8.06
N ARG A 55 1.06 3.42 8.60
CA ARG A 55 2.34 3.85 8.04
C ARG A 55 3.41 2.77 8.13
N ASP A 56 3.26 1.83 9.05
CA ASP A 56 4.10 0.65 9.21
C ASP A 56 3.64 -0.56 8.35
N SER A 57 2.61 -0.38 7.52
CA SER A 57 2.00 -1.42 6.68
C SER A 57 1.12 -2.44 7.41
N GLN A 58 0.81 -2.24 8.70
CA GLN A 58 -0.25 -3.01 9.36
C GLN A 58 -1.61 -2.67 8.75
N ILE A 59 -2.50 -3.65 8.66
CA ILE A 59 -3.86 -3.48 8.14
C ILE A 59 -4.84 -3.80 9.24
N TYR A 60 -5.76 -2.88 9.49
CA TYR A 60 -6.84 -3.02 10.47
C TYR A 60 -8.17 -2.96 9.74
N GLU A 61 -9.08 -3.87 10.10
CA GLU A 61 -10.48 -3.79 9.71
C GLU A 61 -11.24 -3.02 10.80
N VAL A 62 -12.04 -2.05 10.39
CA VAL A 62 -12.87 -1.25 11.29
C VAL A 62 -14.31 -1.35 10.79
N ASP A 63 -15.20 -1.83 11.65
CA ASP A 63 -16.64 -1.81 11.40
C ASP A 63 -17.13 -0.36 11.42
N LEU A 64 -17.78 0.06 10.35
CA LEU A 64 -18.29 1.42 10.18
C LEU A 64 -19.45 1.73 11.14
N ALA A 65 -20.16 0.72 11.65
CA ALA A 65 -21.20 0.89 12.66
C ALA A 65 -20.64 1.36 14.00
N ASP A 66 -19.39 1.00 14.32
CA ASP A 66 -18.73 1.36 15.57
C ASP A 66 -17.97 2.69 15.48
N VAL A 67 -17.86 3.27 14.29
CA VAL A 67 -17.13 4.54 14.09
C VAL A 67 -17.91 5.70 14.71
N THR A 68 -17.32 6.28 15.75
CA THR A 68 -17.87 7.44 16.46
C THR A 68 -17.28 8.77 15.99
N LYS A 69 -16.05 8.76 15.47
CA LYS A 69 -15.37 9.96 14.97
C LYS A 69 -14.50 9.65 13.75
N PHE A 70 -14.46 10.60 12.83
CA PHE A 70 -13.59 10.58 11.65
C PHE A 70 -12.84 11.92 11.57
N ARG A 71 -11.53 11.85 11.33
CA ARG A 71 -10.70 13.03 11.10
C ARG A 71 -9.70 12.79 9.98
N LYS A 72 -9.59 13.74 9.05
CA LYS A 72 -8.46 13.77 8.12
C LYS A 72 -7.29 14.46 8.81
N LEU A 73 -6.18 13.74 9.01
CA LEU A 73 -4.98 14.26 9.67
C LEU A 73 -4.07 14.99 8.69
N GLN A 74 -3.80 14.37 7.52
CA GLN A 74 -2.89 14.92 6.53
C GLN A 74 -3.40 14.68 5.11
N PRO A 75 -3.13 15.60 4.17
CA PRO A 75 -3.56 15.43 2.78
C PRO A 75 -2.80 14.32 2.06
N LYS A 76 -1.59 13.98 2.50
CA LYS A 76 -0.73 12.96 1.91
C LYS A 76 -0.48 11.84 2.93
N PHE A 77 -0.50 10.61 2.45
CA PHE A 77 -0.06 9.44 3.21
C PHE A 77 1.28 8.97 2.65
N ASP A 78 2.24 8.76 3.54
CA ASP A 78 3.53 8.13 3.24
C ASP A 78 3.82 7.08 4.32
N PHE A 79 4.27 5.91 3.88
CA PHE A 79 4.77 4.86 4.77
C PHE A 79 6.00 5.36 5.55
N PHE A 80 6.31 4.70 6.65
CA PHE A 80 7.58 4.92 7.33
C PHE A 80 8.74 4.57 6.42
N SER A 81 9.81 5.36 6.51
CA SER A 81 11.07 5.04 5.85
C SER A 81 11.71 3.80 6.50
N PRO A 82 12.70 3.14 5.85
CA PRO A 82 13.47 2.07 6.50
C PRO A 82 14.06 2.45 7.85
N ALA A 83 14.53 3.70 7.96
CA ALA A 83 15.16 4.18 9.18
C ALA A 83 14.12 4.37 10.30
N ASP A 84 12.95 4.94 9.96
CA ASP A 84 11.85 5.13 10.92
C ASP A 84 11.32 3.78 11.41
N MET A 85 11.09 2.84 10.48
CA MET A 85 10.64 1.49 10.83
C MET A 85 11.66 0.77 11.73
N ARG A 86 12.95 0.85 11.39
CA ARG A 86 14.01 0.28 12.24
C ARG A 86 14.03 0.93 13.61
N ALA A 87 13.91 2.25 13.69
CA ALA A 87 13.89 2.97 14.96
C ALA A 87 12.69 2.56 15.82
N GLN A 88 11.52 2.38 15.21
CA GLN A 88 10.32 1.88 15.88
C GLN A 88 10.53 0.47 16.43
N LEU A 89 11.02 -0.47 15.61
CA LEU A 89 11.30 -1.83 16.06
C LEU A 89 12.34 -1.87 17.19
N VAL A 90 13.38 -1.03 17.13
CA VAL A 90 14.38 -0.90 18.20
C VAL A 90 13.75 -0.33 19.48
N ALA A 91 12.83 0.62 19.38
CA ALA A 91 12.13 1.15 20.53
C ALA A 91 11.21 0.12 21.19
N GLU A 92 10.54 -0.72 20.40
CA GLU A 92 9.60 -1.75 20.87
C GLU A 92 10.31 -2.99 21.44
N LEU A 93 11.34 -3.50 20.74
CA LEU A 93 11.97 -4.78 21.04
C LEU A 93 13.35 -4.63 21.73
N GLY A 94 13.93 -3.44 21.66
CA GLY A 94 15.22 -3.12 22.29
C GLY A 94 16.44 -3.68 21.55
N ASN A 95 17.62 -3.44 22.12
CA ASN A 95 18.91 -3.81 21.51
C ASN A 95 19.33 -5.27 21.75
N LYS A 96 18.41 -6.12 22.21
CA LYS A 96 18.67 -7.55 22.43
C LYS A 96 18.63 -8.34 21.12
N TYR A 97 17.99 -7.79 20.11
CA TYR A 97 17.82 -8.37 18.78
C TYR A 97 18.76 -7.71 17.78
N ASP A 98 19.03 -8.44 16.69
CA ASP A 98 19.64 -7.89 15.50
C ASP A 98 18.57 -7.50 14.49
N TYR A 99 18.90 -6.49 13.69
CA TYR A 99 18.00 -5.91 12.70
C TYR A 99 18.71 -5.84 11.35
N ALA A 100 18.13 -6.46 10.33
CA ALA A 100 18.66 -6.47 8.98
C ALA A 100 17.61 -6.02 7.97
N ALA A 101 18.00 -5.12 7.06
CA ALA A 101 17.14 -4.63 5.99
C ALA A 101 17.65 -5.10 4.63
N SER A 102 16.74 -5.50 3.76
CA SER A 102 16.98 -5.78 2.34
C SER A 102 16.20 -4.80 1.46
N THR A 103 15.98 -5.18 0.20
CA THR A 103 15.24 -4.37 -0.76
C THR A 103 13.75 -4.35 -0.46
N HIS A 104 13.22 -5.46 0.09
CA HIS A 104 11.78 -5.66 0.33
C HIS A 104 11.44 -5.95 1.79
N PHE A 105 12.41 -6.31 2.62
CA PHE A 105 12.15 -6.77 3.98
C PHE A 105 12.99 -6.01 5.02
N LEU A 106 12.42 -5.85 6.20
CA LEU A 106 13.13 -5.51 7.43
C LEU A 106 12.86 -6.65 8.40
N VAL A 107 13.92 -7.31 8.86
CA VAL A 107 13.84 -8.48 9.72
C VAL A 107 14.47 -8.15 11.06
N CYS A 108 13.76 -8.52 12.13
CA CYS A 108 14.25 -8.55 13.48
C CYS A 108 14.38 -10.01 13.92
N GLY A 109 15.51 -10.38 14.53
CA GLY A 109 15.75 -11.74 14.99
C GLY A 109 16.85 -11.82 16.05
N PRO A 110 17.15 -13.02 16.57
CA PRO A 110 18.28 -13.22 17.47
C PRO A 110 19.59 -12.70 16.87
N LYS A 111 20.56 -12.44 17.73
CA LYS A 111 21.86 -11.91 17.29
C LYS A 111 22.54 -12.87 16.31
N GLY A 112 22.99 -12.33 15.18
CA GLY A 112 23.62 -13.06 14.08
C GLY A 112 22.65 -13.61 13.04
N GLU A 113 21.36 -13.76 13.34
CA GLU A 113 20.41 -14.49 12.48
C GLU A 113 19.57 -13.59 11.56
N ALA A 114 19.41 -12.31 11.94
CA ALA A 114 18.54 -11.40 11.21
C ALA A 114 18.95 -11.23 9.73
N LYS A 115 20.26 -11.17 9.45
CA LYS A 115 20.76 -11.01 8.08
C LYS A 115 20.49 -12.24 7.22
N GLU A 116 20.77 -13.43 7.74
CA GLU A 116 20.53 -14.69 7.01
C GLU A 116 19.06 -14.85 6.67
N SER A 117 18.17 -14.60 7.64
CA SER A 117 16.73 -14.62 7.44
C SER A 117 16.28 -13.62 6.37
N CYS A 118 16.86 -12.41 6.38
CA CYS A 118 16.56 -11.37 5.41
C CYS A 118 16.99 -11.76 3.98
N ASP A 119 18.15 -12.42 3.85
CA ASP A 119 18.66 -12.91 2.56
C ASP A 119 17.77 -14.05 2.01
N VAL A 120 17.34 -15.00 2.86
CA VAL A 120 16.40 -16.07 2.48
C VAL A 120 15.06 -15.52 1.98
N LEU A 121 14.48 -14.54 2.69
CA LEU A 121 13.22 -13.92 2.27
C LEU A 121 13.34 -13.20 0.93
N GLU A 122 14.47 -12.53 0.68
CA GLU A 122 14.73 -11.85 -0.57
C GLU A 122 14.86 -12.86 -1.74
N ASP A 123 15.50 -14.00 -1.52
CA ASP A 123 15.61 -15.06 -2.52
C ASP A 123 14.26 -15.70 -2.86
N ILE A 124 13.42 -15.94 -1.84
CA ILE A 124 12.04 -16.40 -2.02
C ILE A 124 11.25 -15.37 -2.84
N TYR A 125 11.33 -14.09 -2.47
CA TYR A 125 10.65 -13.02 -3.20
C TYR A 125 11.07 -12.98 -4.67
N ARG A 126 12.38 -13.00 -4.96
CA ARG A 126 12.88 -13.01 -6.34
C ARG A 126 12.38 -14.22 -7.12
N THR A 127 12.37 -15.39 -6.51
CA THR A 127 11.94 -16.64 -7.14
C THR A 127 10.46 -16.60 -7.48
N CYS A 128 9.62 -16.22 -6.52
CA CYS A 128 8.17 -16.08 -6.73
C CYS A 128 7.86 -15.00 -7.78
N PHE A 129 8.48 -13.83 -7.69
CA PHE A 129 8.27 -12.74 -8.63
C PHE A 129 8.63 -13.17 -10.05
N ARG A 130 9.78 -13.83 -10.23
CA ARG A 130 10.22 -14.37 -11.53
C ARG A 130 9.24 -15.42 -12.06
N TYR A 131 8.85 -16.38 -11.22
CA TYR A 131 7.94 -17.46 -11.58
C TYR A 131 6.61 -16.95 -12.13
N LEU A 132 6.04 -15.93 -11.48
CA LEU A 132 4.77 -15.33 -11.86
C LEU A 132 4.93 -14.43 -13.11
N THR A 133 6.00 -13.65 -13.19
CA THR A 133 6.25 -12.77 -14.34
C THR A 133 6.41 -13.57 -15.64
N VAL A 134 7.15 -14.69 -15.61
CA VAL A 134 7.33 -15.58 -16.78
C VAL A 134 6.00 -16.15 -17.28
N ARG A 135 4.99 -16.26 -16.41
CA ARG A 135 3.64 -16.74 -16.76
C ARG A 135 2.69 -15.63 -17.18
N GLY A 136 3.18 -14.41 -17.36
CA GLY A 136 2.39 -13.27 -17.83
C GLY A 136 1.55 -12.60 -16.75
N PHE A 137 1.74 -12.93 -15.47
CA PHE A 137 1.08 -12.20 -14.39
C PHE A 137 1.65 -10.78 -14.29
N GLN A 138 0.76 -9.78 -14.36
CA GLN A 138 1.10 -8.37 -14.20
C GLN A 138 1.21 -8.04 -12.71
N ILE A 139 2.36 -8.32 -12.12
CA ILE A 139 2.62 -7.99 -10.72
C ILE A 139 3.06 -6.53 -10.62
N LYS A 140 2.24 -5.71 -9.96
CA LYS A 140 2.68 -4.38 -9.52
C LYS A 140 3.70 -4.55 -8.41
N GLN A 141 4.84 -3.88 -8.53
CA GLN A 141 5.77 -3.83 -7.41
C GLN A 141 5.05 -3.22 -6.20
N PRO A 142 5.21 -3.81 -5.00
CA PRO A 142 4.59 -3.28 -3.81
C PRO A 142 5.02 -1.82 -3.62
N LYS A 143 4.06 -0.95 -3.28
CA LYS A 143 4.37 0.44 -2.94
C LYS A 143 5.27 0.38 -1.70
N ARG A 144 6.54 0.72 -1.88
CA ARG A 144 7.60 0.58 -0.88
C ARG A 144 7.29 1.35 0.40
N SER A 145 7.42 0.69 1.55
CA SER A 145 7.80 1.35 2.81
C SER A 145 9.32 1.59 2.85
N LEU A 146 10.11 0.67 2.25
CA LEU A 146 11.57 0.70 2.29
C LEU A 146 12.22 1.39 1.08
N ASP A 147 12.06 2.70 0.91
CA ASP A 147 12.73 3.40 -0.20
C ASP A 147 14.21 3.72 0.09
N ARG A 148 15.09 3.39 -0.86
CA ARG A 148 16.55 3.30 -0.67
C ARG A 148 17.26 4.66 -0.69
N HIS A 149 16.54 5.76 -0.89
CA HIS A 149 17.13 7.07 -1.16
C HIS A 149 17.81 7.75 0.04
N HIS A 150 17.77 7.16 1.24
CA HIS A 150 18.40 7.74 2.44
C HIS A 150 19.47 6.86 3.11
N LEU A 151 19.83 5.70 2.55
CA LEU A 151 20.82 4.80 3.15
C LEU A 151 22.27 5.04 2.67
N SER A 152 22.58 6.21 2.13
CA SER A 152 23.93 6.54 1.63
C SER A 152 24.36 7.96 1.95
N GLN A 153 24.20 8.39 3.21
CA GLN A 153 24.92 9.55 3.74
C GLN A 153 25.80 9.05 4.89
N PRO A 154 27.14 8.93 4.70
CA PRO A 154 28.04 8.79 5.83
C PRO A 154 28.00 10.09 6.66
N LYS A 155 28.03 9.93 7.98
CA LYS A 155 28.32 11.04 8.91
C LYS A 155 29.74 11.55 8.71
#